data_AF-A0A1H3J842-F1
#
_entry.id   AF-A0A1H3J842-F1
#
_cell.length_a   1.000
_cell.length_b   1.000
_cell.length_c   1.000
_cell.angle_alpha   90.00
_cell.angle_beta   90.00
_cell.angle_gamma   90.00
#
_symmetry.space_group_name_H-M   'P 1'
#
loop_
_entity.id
_entity.type
_entity.pdbx_description
1 polymer ?
#
loop_
_entity_poly.entity_id
_entity_poly.type
_entity_poly.pdbx_seq_one_letter_code
_entity_poly.pdbx_strand_id
1 'polypeptide(L)'
;MTGRCYVIRQQDKNTAVAFIDSQIDKDPKWLGLVESQRVIAEQEYRAAKADSTSLNAWCRKWLNETHWGQIKDAINTAREQKEQLKRIQPHRTISLTHQAWQILSDLARQEGISLSEVIVNRLGKEWMTVFVHADARYDNAPGNRRVRS
;
A
#
# COMPACT_ATOMS: atom_id res chain seq x y z
N MET A 1 8.66 28.43 16.60
CA MET A 1 8.88 26.99 16.36
C MET A 1 8.10 26.60 15.11
N THR A 2 8.77 26.44 13.97
CA THR A 2 8.14 26.10 12.68
C THR A 2 8.10 24.58 12.51
N GLY A 3 7.22 23.93 13.27
CA GLY A 3 6.86 22.53 13.03
C GLY A 3 6.21 22.45 11.65
N ARG A 4 6.88 21.82 10.68
CA ARG A 4 6.31 21.66 9.35
C ARG A 4 5.07 20.78 9.47
N CYS A 5 3.88 21.38 9.48
CA CYS A 5 2.62 20.65 9.34
C CYS A 5 2.73 19.77 8.10
N TYR A 6 2.53 18.47 8.31
CA TYR A 6 2.49 17.51 7.23
C TYR A 6 1.43 17.94 6.20
N VAL A 7 1.74 17.76 4.91
CA VAL A 7 0.83 18.09 3.81
C VAL A 7 0.39 16.80 3.13
N ILE A 8 -0.90 16.52 3.17
CA ILE A 8 -1.51 15.39 2.47
C ILE A 8 -1.37 15.63 0.97
N ARG A 9 -0.59 14.81 0.27
CA ARG A 9 -0.43 14.94 -1.19
C ARG A 9 -1.63 14.31 -1.90
N GLN A 10 -1.84 14.67 -3.16
CA GLN A 10 -2.94 14.12 -3.97
C GLN A 10 -2.96 12.59 -3.99
N GLN A 11 -1.79 11.94 -4.04
CA GLN A 11 -1.67 10.47 -4.04
C GLN A 11 -2.10 9.81 -2.72
N ASP A 12 -2.08 10.54 -1.61
CA ASP A 12 -2.42 10.04 -0.26
C ASP A 12 -3.83 10.45 0.16
N LYS A 13 -4.49 11.33 -0.61
CA LYS A 13 -5.79 11.93 -0.30
C LYS A 13 -6.82 10.88 0.07
N ASN A 14 -6.94 9.83 -0.74
CA ASN A 14 -7.98 8.81 -0.52
C ASN A 14 -7.73 8.02 0.77
N THR A 15 -6.48 7.73 1.11
CA THR A 15 -6.13 7.09 2.38
C THR A 15 -6.45 7.99 3.56
N ALA A 16 -6.10 9.29 3.46
CA ALA A 16 -6.39 10.25 4.50
C ALA A 16 -7.91 10.41 4.73
N VAL A 17 -8.69 10.54 3.65
CA VAL A 17 -10.16 10.62 3.70
C VAL A 17 -10.74 9.36 4.33
N ALA A 18 -10.33 8.17 3.88
CA ALA A 18 -10.84 6.91 4.44
C ALA A 18 -10.52 6.77 5.95
N PHE A 19 -9.34 7.23 6.36
CA PHE A 19 -8.99 7.25 7.78
C PHE A 19 -9.86 8.23 8.57
N ILE A 20 -10.01 9.46 8.10
CA ILE A 20 -10.83 10.49 8.77
C ILE A 20 -12.30 10.05 8.85
N ASP A 21 -12.86 9.54 7.75
CA ASP A 21 -14.22 8.97 7.71
C ASP A 21 -14.35 7.89 8.79
N SER A 22 -13.41 6.94 8.84
CA SER A 22 -13.43 5.89 9.86
C SER A 22 -13.33 6.42 11.30
N GLN A 23 -12.61 7.52 11.55
CA GLN A 23 -12.51 8.07 12.90
C GLN A 23 -13.79 8.78 13.31
N ILE A 24 -14.37 9.59 12.41
CA ILE A 24 -15.64 10.30 12.64
C ILE A 24 -16.77 9.30 12.88
N ASP A 25 -16.82 8.20 12.12
CA ASP A 25 -17.85 7.17 12.28
C ASP A 25 -17.71 6.37 13.59
N LYS A 26 -16.48 6.11 14.04
CA LYS A 26 -16.19 5.30 15.24
C LYS A 26 -16.34 6.10 16.53
N ASP A 27 -15.78 7.30 16.55
CA ASP A 27 -15.81 8.20 17.69
C ASP A 27 -16.22 9.60 17.21
N PRO A 28 -17.50 9.96 17.39
CA PRO A 28 -17.98 11.30 17.08
C PRO A 28 -17.13 12.39 17.75
N LYS A 29 -16.57 12.12 18.94
CA LYS A 29 -15.77 13.08 19.71
C LYS A 29 -14.29 13.07 19.35
N TRP A 30 -13.85 12.30 18.34
CA TRP A 30 -12.45 12.20 17.93
C TRP A 30 -11.83 13.57 17.67
N LEU A 31 -12.57 14.50 17.06
CA LEU A 31 -12.10 15.86 16.80
C LEU A 31 -11.80 16.68 18.06
N GLY A 32 -12.29 16.26 19.24
CA GLY A 32 -12.10 16.98 20.51
C GLY A 32 -12.81 18.34 20.56
N LEU A 33 -13.79 18.56 19.68
CA LEU A 33 -14.54 19.81 19.55
C LEU A 33 -15.87 19.76 20.30
N VAL A 34 -16.40 20.93 20.65
CA VAL A 34 -17.78 21.07 21.16
C VAL A 34 -18.80 20.82 20.04
N GLU A 35 -20.01 20.41 20.39
CA GLU A 35 -21.02 19.93 19.42
C GLU A 35 -21.28 20.91 18.26
N SER A 36 -21.41 22.21 18.55
CA SER A 36 -21.64 23.24 17.53
C SER A 36 -20.47 23.35 16.53
N GLN A 37 -19.23 23.22 17.01
CA GLN A 37 -18.04 23.21 16.16
C GLN A 37 -17.93 21.91 15.36
N ARG A 38 -18.34 20.77 15.93
CA ARG A 38 -18.35 19.48 15.24
C ARG A 38 -19.26 19.49 14.03
N VAL A 39 -20.49 19.99 14.17
CA VAL A 39 -21.46 20.09 13.07
C VAL A 39 -20.89 20.94 11.92
N ILE A 40 -20.26 22.07 12.23
CA ILE A 40 -19.63 22.93 11.22
C ILE A 40 -18.44 22.21 10.56
N ALA A 41 -17.58 21.57 11.36
CA ALA A 41 -16.43 20.83 10.85
C ALA A 41 -16.85 19.70 9.90
N GLU A 42 -17.85 18.90 10.26
CA GLU A 42 -18.38 17.82 9.43
C GLU A 42 -18.99 18.35 8.13
N GLN A 43 -19.72 19.48 8.18
CA GLN A 43 -20.29 20.09 7.00
C GLN A 43 -19.21 20.60 6.03
N GLU A 44 -18.19 21.30 6.54
CA GLU A 44 -17.05 21.75 5.75
C GLU A 44 -16.25 20.57 5.18
N TYR A 45 -16.11 19.49 5.97
CA TYR A 45 -15.37 18.29 5.58
C TYR A 45 -15.97 17.62 4.33
N ARG A 46 -17.32 17.57 4.24
CA ARG A 46 -18.02 16.98 3.09
C ARG A 46 -17.62 17.62 1.76
N ALA A 47 -17.36 18.93 1.75
CA ALA A 47 -16.85 19.62 0.57
C ALA A 47 -15.33 19.44 0.43
N ALA A 48 -14.59 19.53 1.54
CA ALA A 48 -13.13 19.50 1.56
C ALA A 48 -12.53 18.17 1.07
N LYS A 49 -13.21 17.03 1.24
CA LYS A 49 -12.69 15.72 0.84
C LYS A 49 -12.55 15.52 -0.69
N ALA A 50 -13.13 16.42 -1.49
CA ALA A 50 -13.06 16.33 -2.95
C ALA A 50 -11.63 16.49 -3.49
N ASP A 51 -10.82 17.39 -2.90
CA ASP A 51 -9.48 17.71 -3.35
C ASP A 51 -8.47 17.81 -2.19
N SER A 52 -7.20 17.56 -2.47
CA SER A 52 -6.18 17.55 -1.41
C SER A 52 -5.90 18.93 -0.82
N THR A 53 -6.09 20.01 -1.58
CA THR A 53 -5.84 21.38 -1.10
C THR A 53 -6.87 21.77 -0.03
N SER A 54 -8.15 21.60 -0.35
CA SER A 54 -9.26 21.85 0.58
C SER A 54 -9.20 20.93 1.79
N LEU A 55 -8.86 19.64 1.59
CA LEU A 55 -8.65 18.70 2.70
C LEU A 55 -7.55 19.17 3.65
N ASN A 56 -6.40 19.63 3.14
CA ASN A 56 -5.33 20.16 3.98
C ASN A 56 -5.76 21.43 4.73
N ALA A 57 -6.52 22.32 4.09
CA ALA A 57 -7.04 23.53 4.73
C ALA A 57 -7.99 23.18 5.88
N TRP A 58 -8.89 22.23 5.64
CA TRP A 58 -9.78 21.69 6.67
C TRP A 58 -9.01 21.05 7.82
N CYS A 59 -8.03 20.20 7.52
CA CYS A 59 -7.20 19.56 8.54
C CYS A 59 -6.43 20.59 9.38
N ARG A 60 -5.91 21.67 8.78
CA ARG A 60 -5.23 22.74 9.53
C ARG A 60 -6.17 23.53 10.44
N LYS A 61 -7.43 23.64 10.06
CA LYS A 61 -8.45 24.39 10.82
C LYS A 61 -8.96 23.61 12.02
N TRP A 62 -9.19 22.31 11.85
CA TRP A 62 -9.93 21.50 12.82
C TRP A 62 -9.08 20.45 13.56
N LEU A 63 -7.88 20.12 13.06
CA LEU A 63 -7.04 19.08 13.64
C LEU A 63 -5.83 19.64 14.39
N ASN A 64 -5.53 19.02 15.52
CA ASN A 64 -4.32 19.28 16.31
C ASN A 64 -3.17 18.36 15.87
N GLU A 65 -1.99 18.53 16.47
CA GLU A 65 -0.79 17.75 16.15
C GLU A 65 -0.97 16.23 16.35
N THR A 66 -1.76 15.83 17.36
CA THR A 66 -2.06 14.41 17.63
C THR A 66 -2.82 13.78 16.47
N HIS A 67 -3.88 14.43 15.99
CA HIS A 67 -4.65 13.96 14.84
C HIS A 67 -3.80 13.92 13.57
N TRP A 68 -2.91 14.92 13.38
CA TRP A 68 -1.96 14.92 12.27
C TRP A 68 -0.98 13.76 12.32
N GLY A 69 -0.48 13.39 13.51
CA GLY A 69 0.35 12.22 13.72
C GLY A 69 -0.37 10.94 13.28
N GLN A 70 -1.60 10.73 13.74
CA GLN A 70 -2.41 9.57 13.39
C GLN A 70 -2.66 9.45 11.88
N ILE A 71 -3.00 10.56 11.21
CA ILE A 71 -3.20 10.58 9.75
C ILE A 71 -1.90 10.21 9.02
N LYS A 72 -0.77 10.79 9.45
CA LYS A 72 0.53 10.52 8.84
C LYS A 72 0.91 9.04 8.97
N ASP A 73 0.68 8.44 10.13
CA ASP A 73 0.98 7.03 10.37
C ASP A 73 0.08 6.11 9.54
N ALA A 74 -1.21 6.45 9.40
CA ALA A 74 -2.13 5.73 8.51
C ALA A 74 -1.68 5.80 7.04
N ILE A 75 -1.23 6.98 6.58
CA ILE A 75 -0.70 7.14 5.22
C ILE A 75 0.59 6.33 5.01
N ASN A 76 1.52 6.38 5.97
CA ASN A 76 2.76 5.62 5.88
C ASN A 76 2.49 4.11 5.83
N THR A 77 1.61 3.62 6.71
CA THR A 77 1.19 2.21 6.72
C THR A 77 0.57 1.81 5.38
N ALA A 78 -0.33 2.61 4.82
CA ALA A 78 -0.94 2.31 3.53
C ALA A 78 0.07 2.34 2.38
N ARG A 79 1.06 3.23 2.44
CA ARG A 79 2.16 3.26 1.45
C ARG A 79 3.03 2.02 1.55
N GLU A 80 3.39 1.60 2.76
CA GLU A 80 4.15 0.38 3.01
C GLU A 80 3.39 -0.85 2.53
N GLN A 81 2.10 -0.95 2.84
CA GLN A 81 1.25 -2.03 2.35
C GLN A 81 1.17 -2.03 0.81
N LYS A 82 0.98 -0.86 0.19
CA LYS A 82 0.97 -0.74 -1.27
C LYS A 82 2.31 -1.15 -1.88
N GLU A 83 3.41 -0.81 -1.23
CA GLU A 83 4.75 -1.19 -1.69
C GLU A 83 5.02 -2.68 -1.48
N GLN A 84 4.58 -3.27 -0.37
CA GLN A 84 4.60 -4.71 -0.15
C GLN A 84 3.76 -5.45 -1.19
N LEU A 85 2.56 -4.95 -1.52
CA LEU A 85 1.71 -5.53 -2.57
C LEU A 85 2.36 -5.47 -3.96
N LYS A 86 3.19 -4.47 -4.25
CA LYS A 86 4.00 -4.45 -5.48
C LYS A 86 5.15 -5.46 -5.44
N ARG A 87 5.70 -5.75 -4.25
CA ARG A 87 6.80 -6.70 -4.04
C ARG A 87 6.33 -8.15 -3.99
N ILE A 88 5.09 -8.39 -3.57
CA ILE A 88 4.43 -9.68 -3.72
C ILE A 88 4.24 -9.88 -5.21
N GLN A 89 5.04 -10.77 -5.80
CA GLN A 89 4.89 -11.13 -7.21
C GLN A 89 3.44 -11.56 -7.43
N PRO A 90 2.76 -11.03 -8.47
CA PRO A 90 1.38 -11.38 -8.71
C PRO A 90 1.25 -12.90 -8.88
N HIS A 91 0.26 -13.50 -8.22
CA HIS A 91 -0.07 -14.89 -8.46
C HIS A 91 -0.32 -15.11 -9.95
N ARG A 92 0.30 -16.15 -10.51
CA ARG A 92 0.09 -16.54 -11.91
C ARG A 92 -0.74 -17.82 -11.94
N THR A 93 -1.77 -17.83 -12.76
CA THR A 93 -2.49 -19.06 -13.12
C THR A 93 -1.64 -19.83 -14.13
N ILE A 94 -1.36 -21.08 -13.83
CA ILE A 94 -0.66 -22.00 -14.72
C ILE A 94 -1.54 -23.21 -15.00
N SER A 95 -1.43 -23.77 -16.20
CA SER A 95 -2.05 -25.05 -16.53
C SER A 95 -1.06 -26.17 -16.22
N LEU A 96 -1.49 -27.17 -15.46
CA LEU A 96 -0.74 -28.39 -15.19
C LEU A 96 -1.48 -29.57 -15.81
N THR A 97 -0.73 -30.61 -16.19
CA THR A 97 -1.38 -31.90 -16.47
C THR A 97 -1.99 -32.44 -15.18
N HIS A 98 -3.08 -33.20 -15.30
CA HIS A 98 -3.76 -33.77 -14.12
C HIS A 98 -2.80 -34.56 -13.22
N GLN A 99 -1.92 -35.37 -13.83
CA GLN A 99 -0.92 -36.15 -13.10
C GLN A 99 0.10 -35.27 -12.37
N ALA A 100 0.60 -34.20 -13.00
CA ALA A 100 1.53 -33.28 -12.35
C ALA A 100 0.88 -32.57 -11.16
N TRP A 101 -0.39 -32.18 -11.31
CA TRP A 101 -1.16 -31.58 -10.22
C TRP A 101 -1.34 -32.55 -9.04
N GLN A 102 -1.65 -33.83 -9.29
CA GLN A 102 -1.77 -34.84 -8.24
C GLN A 102 -0.45 -35.01 -7.47
N ILE A 103 0.67 -35.15 -8.18
CA ILE A 103 2.00 -35.32 -7.57
C ILE A 103 2.32 -34.13 -6.66
N LEU A 104 2.17 -32.90 -7.16
CA LEU A 104 2.48 -31.71 -6.37
C LEU A 104 1.54 -31.57 -5.16
N SER A 105 0.26 -31.92 -5.32
CA SER A 105 -0.75 -31.86 -4.25
C SER A 105 -0.47 -32.87 -3.14
N ASP A 106 -0.05 -34.09 -3.49
CA ASP A 106 0.33 -35.11 -2.52
C ASP A 106 1.56 -34.70 -1.73
N LEU A 107 2.58 -34.14 -2.40
CA LEU A 107 3.78 -33.63 -1.74
C LEU A 107 3.48 -32.48 -0.78
N ALA A 108 2.66 -31.51 -1.23
CA ALA A 108 2.23 -30.38 -0.40
C ALA A 108 1.50 -30.85 0.86
N ARG A 109 0.62 -31.84 0.71
CA ARG A 109 -0.12 -32.44 1.83
C ARG A 109 0.78 -33.21 2.79
N GLN A 110 1.77 -33.95 2.29
CA GLN A 110 2.72 -34.70 3.13
C GLN A 110 3.62 -33.77 3.95
N GLU A 111 4.08 -32.68 3.34
CA GLU A 111 5.00 -31.72 3.97
C GLU A 111 4.27 -30.61 4.74
N GLY A 112 2.93 -30.50 4.62
CA GLY A 112 2.12 -29.49 5.31
C GLY A 112 2.35 -28.07 4.80
N ILE A 113 2.78 -27.92 3.54
CA ILE A 113 3.16 -26.64 2.92
C ILE A 113 2.35 -26.40 1.64
N SER A 114 2.44 -25.20 1.07
CA SER A 114 1.77 -24.87 -0.20
C SER A 114 2.43 -25.49 -1.43
N LEU A 115 1.68 -25.61 -2.53
CA LEU A 115 2.23 -26.06 -3.83
C LEU A 115 3.39 -25.19 -4.31
N SER A 116 3.32 -23.88 -4.09
CA SER A 116 4.39 -22.94 -4.44
C SER A 116 5.65 -23.22 -3.62
N GLU A 117 5.51 -23.52 -2.33
CA GLU A 117 6.63 -23.89 -1.46
C GLU A 117 7.22 -25.26 -1.84
N VAL A 118 6.41 -26.24 -2.25
CA VAL A 118 6.92 -27.51 -2.79
C VAL A 118 7.81 -27.25 -4.01
N ILE A 119 7.35 -26.44 -4.95
CA ILE A 119 8.11 -26.09 -6.17
C ILE A 119 9.42 -25.39 -5.79
N VAL A 120 9.36 -24.41 -4.88
CA VAL A 120 10.54 -23.67 -4.42
C VAL A 120 11.49 -24.57 -3.64
N ASN A 121 11.03 -25.45 -2.77
CA ASN A 121 11.91 -26.32 -1.98
C ASN A 121 12.59 -27.39 -2.82
N ARG A 122 11.88 -27.94 -3.81
CA ARG A 122 12.37 -29.02 -4.68
C ARG A 122 13.30 -28.51 -5.77
N LEU A 123 13.00 -27.36 -6.35
CA LEU A 123 13.82 -26.79 -7.42
C LEU A 123 14.87 -25.81 -6.86
N GLY A 124 14.61 -25.19 -5.70
CA GLY A 124 15.18 -23.95 -5.12
C GLY A 124 16.66 -23.68 -5.26
N LYS A 125 17.47 -24.75 -5.29
CA LYS A 125 18.92 -24.64 -5.32
C LYS A 125 19.50 -24.60 -6.73
N GLU A 126 18.78 -25.03 -7.76
CA GLU A 126 19.30 -25.12 -9.13
C GLU A 126 18.86 -23.96 -10.03
N TRP A 127 17.69 -23.35 -9.83
CA TRP A 127 17.22 -22.23 -10.67
C TRP A 127 17.68 -20.85 -10.20
N MET A 128 18.01 -20.67 -8.92
CA MET A 128 18.52 -19.37 -8.45
C MET A 128 19.88 -19.00 -9.06
N THR A 129 20.72 -19.98 -9.40
CA THR A 129 21.99 -19.77 -10.12
C THR A 129 21.77 -19.34 -11.58
N VAL A 130 20.68 -19.77 -12.21
CA VAL A 130 20.36 -19.45 -13.61
C VAL A 130 19.77 -18.05 -13.75
N PHE A 131 18.95 -17.61 -12.80
CA PHE A 131 18.32 -16.28 -12.86
C PHE A 131 19.29 -15.13 -12.53
N VAL A 132 20.28 -15.33 -11.65
CA VAL A 132 21.33 -14.32 -11.39
C VAL A 132 22.15 -14.00 -12.65
N HIS A 133 22.26 -14.94 -13.59
CA HIS A 133 22.89 -14.70 -14.90
C HIS A 133 21.96 -14.13 -15.98
N ALA A 134 20.64 -14.24 -15.83
CA ALA A 134 19.68 -13.69 -16.78
C ALA A 134 19.48 -12.19 -16.60
N ASP A 135 19.45 -11.69 -15.35
CA ASP A 135 19.32 -10.25 -15.08
C ASP A 135 20.57 -9.45 -15.51
N ALA A 136 21.77 -10.02 -15.38
CA ALA A 136 23.01 -9.38 -15.84
C ALA A 136 23.10 -9.19 -17.37
N ARG A 137 22.29 -9.92 -18.15
CA ARG A 137 22.22 -9.79 -19.62
C ARG A 137 21.17 -8.78 -20.09
N TYR A 138 20.17 -8.46 -19.27
CA TYR A 138 19.17 -7.44 -19.60
C TYR A 138 19.67 -6.02 -19.33
N ASP A 139 20.57 -5.82 -18.36
CA ASP A 139 21.17 -4.50 -18.08
C ASP A 139 22.27 -4.07 -19.06
N ASN A 140 22.78 -4.99 -19.89
CA ASN A 140 23.84 -4.70 -20.89
C ASN A 140 23.35 -4.75 -22.34
N ALA A 141 22.03 -4.67 -22.59
CA ALA A 141 21.53 -4.51 -23.95
C ALA A 141 21.84 -3.09 -24.46
N PRO A 142 22.61 -2.92 -25.55
CA PRO A 142 22.97 -1.61 -26.08
C PRO A 142 21.78 -1.03 -26.85
N GLY A 143 20.87 -0.33 -26.16
CA GLY A 143 19.64 0.10 -26.83
C GLY A 143 18.82 1.22 -26.21
N ASN A 144 19.27 1.90 -25.15
CA ASN A 144 18.47 2.99 -24.58
C ASN A 144 19.29 4.19 -24.09
N ARG A 145 20.10 4.78 -24.98
CA ARG A 145 20.43 6.21 -24.87
C ARG A 145 19.31 7.01 -25.53
N ARG A 146 18.32 7.45 -24.76
CA ARG A 146 17.46 8.56 -25.20
C ARG A 146 18.24 9.86 -25.13
N VAL A 147 18.48 10.42 -26.31
CA VAL A 147 19.01 11.76 -26.55
C VAL A 147 18.10 12.77 -25.86
N ARG A 148 18.68 13.61 -24.99
CA ARG A 148 18.04 14.85 -24.54
C ARG A 148 18.23 15.89 -25.64
N SER A 149 17.15 16.54 -26.03
CA SER A 149 17.13 17.85 -26.69
C SER A 149 16.16 18.73 -25.93
#